data_AF-A0A8S9YCN6-F1
#
_entry.id   AF-A0A8S9YCN6-F1
#
_cell.length_a   1.000
_cell.length_b   1.000
_cell.length_c   1.000
_cell.angle_alpha   90.00
_cell.angle_beta   90.00
_cell.angle_gamma   90.00
#
_symmetry.space_group_name_H-M   'P 1'
#
loop_
_entity.id
_entity.type
_entity.pdbx_description
1 polymer ?
#
loop_
_entity_poly.entity_id
_entity_poly.type
_entity_poly.pdbx_seq_one_letter_code
_entity_poly.pdbx_strand_id
1 'polypeptide(L)'
;MDFLNIDFIPAKLYVPCSSSFKNFLDSELRSLESAIDSLIQESEYTKLLDCLFIRFNNQLRHIRFFKSFCSFRRSVRHVRFGVPTKGICRFHMLLKSVDRKSTCPSLHSFDHVLVCLLQLHRLTKLSIARSFSCWKVCDLQFVTGHFTKVLLLIMTLLAGLR
;
A
#
# COMPACT_ATOMS: atom_id res chain seq x y z
N MET A 1 15.26 -10.65 8.08
CA MET A 1 15.33 -10.51 6.61
C MET A 1 15.14 -9.05 6.29
N ASP A 2 16.20 -8.44 5.81
CA ASP A 2 16.37 -6.98 5.81
C ASP A 2 15.49 -6.32 4.75
N PHE A 3 14.83 -5.23 5.14
CA PHE A 3 14.21 -4.32 4.19
C PHE A 3 15.34 -3.70 3.37
N LEU A 4 15.36 -3.95 2.06
CA LEU A 4 16.29 -3.24 1.16
C LEU A 4 16.04 -1.74 1.31
N ASN A 5 17.10 -0.96 1.52
CA ASN A 5 16.97 0.48 1.60
C ASN A 5 16.53 1.03 0.23
N ILE A 6 15.31 1.56 0.16
CA ILE A 6 14.72 2.16 -1.04
C ILE A 6 14.51 3.67 -0.90
N ASP A 7 15.18 4.30 0.08
CA ASP A 7 15.11 5.76 0.23
C ASP A 7 15.89 6.49 -0.88
N PHE A 8 16.60 5.76 -1.74
CA PHE A 8 17.27 6.33 -2.90
C PHE A 8 16.26 6.68 -4.01
N ILE A 9 16.26 7.95 -4.42
CA ILE A 9 15.47 8.41 -5.57
C ILE A 9 16.28 8.11 -6.82
N PRO A 10 15.81 7.23 -7.74
CA PRO A 10 16.54 6.97 -8.96
C PRO A 10 16.69 8.28 -9.74
N ALA A 11 17.89 8.51 -10.30
CA ALA A 11 18.14 9.66 -11.15
C ALA A 11 17.11 9.68 -12.29
N LYS A 12 16.51 10.85 -12.56
CA LYS A 12 15.53 11.03 -13.65
C LYS A 12 16.27 11.04 -14.99
N LEU A 13 16.69 9.87 -15.43
CA LEU A 13 17.45 9.67 -16.66
C LEU A 13 16.54 9.04 -17.72
N TYR A 14 16.57 9.64 -18.90
CA TYR A 14 15.93 9.13 -20.09
C TYR A 14 16.98 8.60 -21.05
N VAL A 15 16.76 7.40 -21.57
CA VAL A 15 17.66 6.74 -22.51
C VAL A 15 16.97 6.66 -23.86
N PRO A 16 17.67 6.92 -24.99
CA PRO A 16 17.09 6.72 -26.31
C PRO A 16 16.67 5.25 -26.48
N CYS A 17 15.45 5.01 -26.97
CA CYS A 17 14.92 3.67 -27.21
C CYS A 17 14.29 3.57 -28.59
N SER A 18 14.30 2.36 -29.16
CA SER A 18 13.65 2.09 -30.44
C SER A 18 12.13 2.24 -30.32
N SER A 19 11.48 2.60 -31.43
CA SER A 19 10.02 2.74 -31.49
C SER A 19 9.30 1.42 -31.16
N SER A 20 9.86 0.29 -31.58
CA SER A 20 9.34 -1.05 -31.25
C SER A 20 9.37 -1.33 -29.75
N PHE A 21 10.49 -1.03 -29.08
CA PHE A 21 10.61 -1.21 -27.63
C PHE A 21 9.67 -0.27 -26.88
N LYS A 22 9.53 0.98 -27.34
CA LYS A 22 8.59 1.93 -26.75
C LYS A 22 7.15 1.46 -26.85
N ASN A 23 6.72 0.98 -28.02
CA ASN A 23 5.36 0.47 -28.22
C ASN A 23 5.06 -0.75 -27.34
N PHE A 24 6.04 -1.65 -27.18
CA PHE A 24 5.93 -2.77 -26.24
C PHE A 24 5.76 -2.27 -24.80
N LEU A 25 6.64 -1.37 -24.37
CA LEU A 25 6.62 -0.77 -23.04
C LEU A 25 5.29 -0.08 -22.75
N ASP A 26 4.79 0.72 -23.68
CA ASP A 26 3.51 1.43 -23.55
C ASP A 26 2.33 0.45 -23.41
N SER A 27 2.39 -0.74 -24.05
CA SER A 27 1.34 -1.75 -23.92
C SER A 27 1.34 -2.41 -22.54
N GLU A 28 2.51 -2.80 -22.05
CA GLU A 28 2.67 -3.45 -20.73
C GLU A 28 2.40 -2.46 -19.59
N LEU A 29 2.81 -1.21 -19.77
CA LEU A 29 2.63 -0.17 -18.79
C LEU A 29 1.16 0.21 -18.61
N ARG A 30 0.31 0.16 -19.63
CA ARG A 30 -1.13 0.46 -19.47
C ARG A 30 -1.81 -0.44 -18.44
N SER A 31 -1.47 -1.73 -18.43
CA SER A 31 -1.99 -2.66 -17.42
C SER A 31 -1.49 -2.32 -16.02
N LEU A 32 -0.22 -1.92 -15.91
CA LEU A 32 0.38 -1.47 -14.66
C LEU A 32 -0.22 -0.14 -14.19
N GLU A 33 -0.47 0.81 -15.08
CA GLU A 33 -1.04 2.14 -14.79
C GLU A 33 -2.41 2.02 -14.14
N SER A 34 -3.29 1.17 -14.66
CA SER A 34 -4.60 0.89 -14.05
C SER A 34 -4.47 0.38 -12.61
N ALA A 35 -3.55 -0.56 -12.37
CA ALA A 35 -3.28 -1.10 -11.05
C ALA A 35 -2.69 -0.02 -10.11
N ILE A 36 -1.77 0.80 -10.61
CA ILE A 36 -1.16 1.91 -9.86
C ILE A 36 -2.21 2.96 -9.49
N ASP A 37 -3.07 3.37 -10.42
CA ASP A 37 -4.11 4.38 -10.17
C ASP A 37 -5.08 3.90 -9.08
N SER A 38 -5.45 2.61 -9.08
CA SER A 38 -6.27 2.00 -8.02
C SER A 38 -5.59 1.98 -6.65
N LEU A 39 -4.26 1.85 -6.63
CA LEU A 39 -3.45 1.85 -5.42
C LEU A 39 -3.32 3.26 -4.84
N ILE A 40 -3.15 4.26 -5.71
CA ILE A 40 -2.99 5.69 -5.38
C ILE A 40 -4.30 6.28 -4.87
N GLN A 41 -5.43 5.87 -5.43
CA GLN A 41 -6.72 6.43 -5.06
C GLN A 41 -6.98 6.21 -3.56
N GLU A 42 -7.27 7.30 -2.86
CA GLU A 42 -7.53 7.26 -1.42
C GLU A 42 -8.85 6.52 -1.18
N SER A 43 -8.75 5.26 -0.78
CA SER A 43 -9.92 4.46 -0.47
C SER A 43 -10.62 5.00 0.77
N GLU A 44 -11.95 5.16 0.72
CA GLU A 44 -12.82 5.46 1.86
C GLU A 44 -12.51 4.54 3.07
N TYR A 45 -12.14 3.29 2.77
CA TYR A 45 -11.65 2.32 3.73
C TYR A 45 -10.56 2.84 4.69
N THR A 46 -9.51 3.47 4.15
CA THR A 46 -8.38 3.97 4.95
C THR A 46 -8.82 5.14 5.84
N LYS A 47 -9.74 5.98 5.36
CA LYS A 47 -10.35 7.05 6.14
C LYS A 47 -11.13 6.49 7.33
N LEU A 48 -11.95 5.46 7.10
CA LEU A 48 -12.74 4.82 8.16
C LEU A 48 -11.84 4.21 9.25
N LEU A 49 -10.74 3.54 8.87
CA LEU A 49 -9.75 3.04 9.83
C LEU A 49 -9.17 4.16 10.70
N ASP A 50 -8.87 5.30 10.09
CA ASP A 50 -8.29 6.45 10.78
C ASP A 50 -9.31 7.16 11.68
N CYS A 51 -10.56 7.30 11.24
CA CYS A 51 -11.66 7.81 12.05
C CYS A 51 -11.89 6.95 13.31
N LEU A 52 -11.91 5.61 13.16
CA LEU A 52 -12.02 4.71 14.31
C LEU A 52 -10.83 4.87 15.27
N PHE A 53 -9.62 4.98 14.73
CA PHE A 53 -8.45 5.22 15.56
C PHE A 53 -8.57 6.52 16.35
N ILE A 54 -8.84 7.64 15.67
CA ILE A 54 -8.94 8.96 16.31
C ILE A 54 -10.01 8.94 17.41
N ARG A 55 -11.18 8.36 17.11
CA ARG A 55 -12.31 8.32 18.04
C ARG A 55 -12.01 7.52 19.31
N PHE A 56 -11.37 6.37 19.18
CA PHE A 56 -11.28 5.40 20.29
C PHE A 56 -9.89 5.29 20.93
N ASN A 57 -8.86 5.94 20.38
CA ASN A 57 -7.49 5.79 20.88
C ASN A 57 -7.34 6.14 22.35
N ASN A 58 -7.94 7.24 22.81
CA ASN A 58 -7.80 7.68 24.20
C ASN A 58 -8.45 6.69 25.18
N GLN A 59 -9.53 6.02 24.76
CA GLN A 59 -10.29 5.08 25.60
C GLN A 59 -9.70 3.67 25.57
N LEU A 60 -9.24 3.21 24.40
CA LEU A 60 -8.94 1.81 24.14
C LEU A 60 -7.46 1.50 23.90
N ARG A 61 -6.55 2.50 23.92
CA ARG A 61 -5.10 2.31 23.63
C ARG A 61 -4.44 1.16 24.38
N HIS A 62 -4.92 0.85 25.57
CA HIS A 62 -4.33 -0.19 26.44
C HIS A 62 -4.92 -1.58 26.19
N ILE A 63 -6.09 -1.66 25.55
CA ILE A 63 -6.81 -2.90 25.31
C ILE A 63 -6.21 -3.68 24.14
N ARG A 64 -6.08 -5.00 24.30
CA ARG A 64 -5.36 -5.88 23.37
C ARG A 64 -5.94 -5.88 21.94
N PHE A 65 -7.26 -5.96 21.79
CA PHE A 65 -7.88 -5.93 20.45
C PHE A 65 -7.60 -4.62 19.73
N PHE A 66 -7.61 -3.49 20.45
CA PHE A 66 -7.38 -2.18 19.88
C PHE A 66 -5.90 -1.95 19.53
N LYS A 67 -4.96 -2.53 20.30
CA LYS A 67 -3.54 -2.60 19.92
C LYS A 67 -3.35 -3.40 18.63
N SER A 68 -4.05 -4.52 18.48
CA SER A 68 -4.02 -5.33 17.25
C SER A 68 -4.58 -4.55 16.05
N PHE A 69 -5.70 -3.85 16.24
CA PHE A 69 -6.28 -2.95 15.25
C PHE A 69 -5.30 -1.84 14.84
N CYS A 70 -4.64 -1.20 15.81
CA CYS A 70 -3.63 -0.18 15.54
C CYS A 70 -2.47 -0.72 14.69
N SER A 71 -1.99 -1.93 14.97
CA SER A 71 -0.91 -2.58 14.22
C SER A 71 -1.30 -2.86 12.77
N PHE A 72 -2.52 -3.34 12.57
CA PHE A 72 -3.12 -3.56 11.25
C PHE A 72 -3.32 -2.23 10.49
N ARG A 73 -3.89 -1.20 11.13
CA ARG A 73 -4.04 0.13 10.52
C ARG A 73 -2.70 0.69 10.05
N ARG A 74 -1.66 0.57 10.87
CA ARG A 74 -0.30 1.02 10.49
C ARG A 74 0.21 0.26 9.27
N SER A 75 0.01 -1.06 9.18
CA SER A 75 0.43 -1.80 7.98
C SER A 75 -0.34 -1.37 6.73
N VAL A 76 -1.66 -1.12 6.83
CA VAL A 76 -2.44 -0.57 5.70
C VAL A 76 -1.88 0.78 5.26
N ARG A 77 -1.55 1.67 6.21
CA ARG A 77 -0.90 2.95 5.88
C ARG A 77 0.47 2.78 5.23
N HIS A 78 1.28 1.79 5.63
CA HIS A 78 2.55 1.51 4.96
C HIS A 78 2.36 0.97 3.53
N VAL A 79 1.32 0.17 3.29
CA VAL A 79 0.97 -0.31 1.94
C VAL A 79 0.47 0.84 1.06
N ARG A 80 -0.29 1.80 1.61
CA ARG A 80 -0.89 2.90 0.83
C ARG A 80 0.03 4.11 0.66
N PHE A 81 0.79 4.46 1.70
CA PHE A 81 1.54 5.72 1.77
C PHE A 81 3.01 5.53 2.14
N GLY A 82 3.48 4.29 2.21
CA GLY A 82 4.87 3.97 2.50
C GLY A 82 5.81 4.34 1.36
N VAL A 83 7.11 4.17 1.63
CA VAL A 83 8.18 4.43 0.65
C VAL A 83 7.99 3.64 -0.66
N PRO A 84 7.60 2.34 -0.64
CA PRO A 84 7.40 1.59 -1.89
C PRO A 84 6.34 2.22 -2.79
N THR A 85 5.20 2.61 -2.21
CA THR A 85 4.10 3.24 -2.96
C THR A 85 4.51 4.58 -3.53
N LYS A 86 5.22 5.41 -2.75
CA LYS A 86 5.77 6.68 -3.25
C LYS A 86 6.75 6.46 -4.40
N GLY A 87 7.57 5.40 -4.35
CA GLY A 87 8.47 5.02 -5.43
C GLY A 87 7.74 4.67 -6.72
N ILE A 88 6.67 3.89 -6.61
CA ILE A 88 5.79 3.55 -7.74
C ILE A 88 5.11 4.80 -8.31
N CYS A 89 4.58 5.69 -7.45
CA CYS A 89 3.96 6.95 -7.90
C CYS A 89 4.95 7.85 -8.65
N ARG A 90 6.21 7.92 -8.19
CA ARG A 90 7.26 8.70 -8.88
C ARG A 90 7.54 8.14 -10.26
N PHE A 91 7.58 6.82 -10.41
CA PHE A 91 7.73 6.19 -11.71
C PHE A 91 6.53 6.44 -12.62
N HIS A 92 5.31 6.35 -12.09
CA HIS A 92 4.10 6.72 -12.83
C HIS A 92 4.16 8.16 -13.37
N MET A 93 4.62 9.10 -12.55
CA MET A 93 4.84 10.48 -13.01
C MET A 93 5.95 10.58 -14.07
N LEU A 94 7.02 9.77 -13.95
CA LEU A 94 8.07 9.72 -14.97
C LEU A 94 7.52 9.23 -16.30
N LEU A 95 6.73 8.16 -16.30
CA LEU A 95 6.06 7.62 -17.49
C LEU A 95 5.18 8.65 -18.17
N LYS A 96 4.32 9.34 -17.40
CA LYS A 96 3.45 10.40 -17.93
C LYS A 96 4.22 11.59 -18.51
N SER A 97 5.44 11.83 -18.05
CA SER A 97 6.28 12.93 -18.56
C SER A 97 7.09 12.58 -19.82
N VAL A 98 7.02 11.33 -20.32
CA VAL A 98 7.74 10.89 -21.53
C VAL A 98 7.01 11.30 -22.80
N ASP A 99 6.91 12.61 -23.04
CA ASP A 99 6.32 13.17 -24.27
C ASP A 99 7.23 13.04 -25.51
N ARG A 100 8.46 12.53 -25.37
CA ARG A 100 9.40 12.39 -26.50
C ARG A 100 9.32 10.99 -27.10
N LYS A 101 8.98 10.93 -28.40
CA LYS A 101 8.76 9.69 -29.19
C LYS A 101 9.93 8.69 -29.21
N SER A 102 11.12 9.06 -28.75
CA SER A 102 12.34 8.27 -28.87
C SER A 102 13.07 7.98 -27.56
N THR A 103 12.46 8.24 -26.40
CA THR A 103 13.12 8.05 -25.11
C THR A 103 12.29 7.22 -24.15
N CYS A 104 12.96 6.41 -23.33
CA CYS A 104 12.37 5.57 -22.30
C CYS A 104 13.04 5.89 -20.94
N PRO A 105 12.40 5.61 -19.79
CA PRO A 105 13.06 5.70 -18.48
C PRO A 105 14.32 4.83 -18.44
N SER A 106 15.32 5.22 -17.65
CA SER A 106 16.54 4.44 -17.47
C SER A 106 16.28 3.08 -16.81
N LEU A 107 17.19 2.11 -17.04
CA LEU A 107 17.15 0.80 -16.39
C LEU A 107 17.07 0.92 -14.85
N HIS A 108 17.81 1.86 -14.26
CA HIS A 108 17.76 2.14 -12.82
C HIS A 108 16.37 2.54 -12.32
N SER A 109 15.58 3.23 -13.16
CA SER A 109 14.20 3.57 -12.83
C SER A 109 13.30 2.33 -12.80
N PHE A 110 13.50 1.39 -13.74
CA PHE A 110 12.80 0.10 -13.74
C PHE A 110 13.21 -0.79 -12.56
N ASP A 111 14.50 -0.91 -12.28
CA ASP A 111 15.01 -1.68 -11.14
C ASP A 111 14.43 -1.17 -9.82
N HIS A 112 14.43 0.15 -9.63
CA HIS A 112 13.86 0.77 -8.44
C HIS A 112 12.37 0.44 -8.28
N VAL A 113 11.59 0.51 -9.36
CA VAL A 113 10.15 0.18 -9.32
C VAL A 113 9.91 -1.28 -9.04
N LEU A 114 10.71 -2.17 -9.62
CA LEU A 114 10.63 -3.60 -9.34
C LEU A 114 10.89 -3.88 -7.85
N VAL A 115 11.90 -3.25 -7.26
CA VAL A 115 12.16 -3.35 -5.81
C VAL A 115 10.98 -2.79 -5.02
N CYS A 116 10.42 -1.64 -5.40
CA CYS A 116 9.22 -1.09 -4.76
C CYS A 116 8.02 -2.04 -4.83
N LEU A 117 7.77 -2.67 -5.98
CA LEU A 117 6.68 -3.65 -6.15
C LEU A 117 6.90 -4.88 -5.27
N LEU A 118 8.12 -5.41 -5.23
CA LEU A 118 8.48 -6.54 -4.37
C LEU A 118 8.27 -6.21 -2.88
N GLN A 119 8.66 -5.02 -2.45
CA GLN A 119 8.45 -4.57 -1.07
C GLN A 119 6.98 -4.32 -0.77
N LEU A 120 6.24 -3.72 -1.70
CA LEU A 120 4.80 -3.52 -1.57
C LEU A 120 4.08 -4.86 -1.39
N HIS A 121 4.42 -5.87 -2.19
CA HIS A 121 3.89 -7.23 -2.06
C HIS A 121 4.13 -7.82 -0.66
N ARG A 122 5.35 -7.66 -0.13
CA ARG A 122 5.69 -8.11 1.23
C ARG A 122 4.87 -7.37 2.29
N LEU A 123 4.71 -6.05 2.16
CA LEU A 123 3.89 -5.25 3.06
C LEU A 123 2.41 -5.64 2.99
N THR A 124 1.89 -5.94 1.80
CA THR A 124 0.52 -6.42 1.61
C THR A 124 0.32 -7.77 2.30
N LYS A 125 1.22 -8.73 2.11
CA LYS A 125 1.19 -10.02 2.84
C LYS A 125 1.22 -9.82 4.36
N LEU A 126 2.07 -8.93 4.85
CA LEU A 126 2.13 -8.60 6.27
C LEU A 126 0.81 -7.98 6.77
N SER A 127 0.22 -7.08 5.99
CA SER A 127 -1.04 -6.42 6.32
C SER A 127 -2.20 -7.43 6.39
N ILE A 128 -2.25 -8.39 5.46
CA ILE A 128 -3.20 -9.50 5.46
C ILE A 128 -2.99 -10.39 6.71
N ALA A 129 -1.76 -10.78 7.02
CA ALA A 129 -1.48 -11.56 8.23
C ALA A 129 -1.93 -10.83 9.51
N ARG A 130 -1.70 -9.50 9.57
CA ARG A 130 -2.17 -8.66 10.68
C ARG A 130 -3.68 -8.51 10.72
N SER A 131 -4.38 -8.48 9.60
CA SER A 131 -5.84 -8.44 9.56
C SER A 131 -6.44 -9.72 10.13
N PHE A 132 -5.90 -10.89 9.76
CA PHE A 132 -6.29 -12.18 10.34
C PHE A 132 -6.00 -12.27 11.83
N SER A 133 -4.82 -11.81 12.27
CA SER A 133 -4.50 -11.76 13.70
C SER A 133 -5.45 -10.83 14.45
N CYS A 134 -5.78 -9.67 13.87
CA CYS A 134 -6.71 -8.71 14.47
C CYS A 134 -8.11 -9.30 14.59
N TRP A 135 -8.58 -10.00 13.55
CA TRP A 135 -9.86 -10.69 13.56
C TRP A 135 -9.95 -11.67 14.74
N LYS A 136 -8.97 -12.56 14.90
CA LYS A 136 -8.95 -13.54 15.99
C LYS A 136 -9.00 -12.89 17.36
N VAL A 137 -8.26 -11.80 17.58
CA VAL A 137 -8.27 -11.09 18.87
C VAL A 137 -9.60 -10.38 19.11
N CYS A 138 -10.21 -9.81 18.07
CA CYS A 138 -11.52 -9.18 18.18
C CYS A 138 -12.61 -10.22 18.46
N ASP A 139 -12.56 -11.38 17.82
CA ASP A 139 -13.49 -12.50 18.03
C ASP A 139 -13.46 -12.99 19.48
N LEU A 140 -12.27 -13.23 20.03
CA LEU A 140 -12.10 -13.57 21.45
C LEU A 140 -12.63 -12.49 22.39
N GLN A 141 -12.40 -11.20 22.08
CA GLN A 141 -12.95 -10.11 22.88
C GLN A 141 -14.48 -10.04 22.76
N PHE A 142 -15.04 -10.35 21.59
CA PHE A 142 -16.46 -10.23 21.31
C PHE A 142 -17.28 -11.16 22.21
N VAL A 143 -16.79 -12.37 22.46
CA VAL A 143 -17.40 -13.36 23.37
C VAL A 143 -17.56 -12.82 24.80
N THR A 144 -16.74 -11.85 25.22
CA THR A 144 -16.86 -11.23 26.57
C THR A 144 -18.06 -10.29 26.72
N GLY A 145 -18.75 -9.92 25.63
CA GLY A 145 -19.88 -8.99 25.66
C GLY A 145 -19.52 -7.52 25.86
N HIS A 146 -18.25 -7.19 26.13
CA HIS A 146 -17.78 -5.81 26.25
C HIS A 146 -17.33 -5.23 24.91
N PHE A 147 -17.56 -3.92 24.72
CA PHE A 147 -17.17 -3.16 23.53
C PHE A 147 -17.70 -3.71 22.18
N THR A 148 -18.77 -4.50 22.21
CA THR A 148 -19.35 -5.21 21.06
C THR A 148 -19.61 -4.30 19.87
N LYS A 149 -20.11 -3.08 20.08
CA LYS A 149 -20.32 -2.09 19.02
C LYS A 149 -19.03 -1.70 18.29
N VAL A 150 -17.95 -1.47 19.04
CA VAL A 150 -16.64 -1.10 18.46
C VAL A 150 -16.01 -2.29 17.75
N LEU A 151 -16.13 -3.48 18.34
CA LEU A 151 -15.65 -4.73 17.75
C LEU A 151 -16.36 -5.03 16.43
N LEU A 152 -17.68 -4.87 16.36
CA LEU A 152 -18.44 -5.02 15.11
C LEU A 152 -17.92 -4.08 14.03
N LEU A 153 -17.73 -2.79 14.34
CA LEU A 153 -17.18 -1.83 13.38
C LEU A 153 -15.79 -2.24 12.87
N ILE A 154 -14.90 -2.66 13.77
CA ILE A 154 -13.55 -3.12 13.39
C ILE A 154 -13.64 -4.39 12.53
N MET A 155 -14.48 -5.35 12.93
CA MET A 155 -14.65 -6.62 12.21
C MET A 155 -15.27 -6.40 10.82
N THR A 156 -16.24 -5.50 10.67
CA THR A 156 -16.79 -5.12 9.37
C THR A 156 -15.72 -4.54 8.45
N LEU A 157 -14.83 -3.68 8.97
CA LEU A 157 -13.71 -3.18 8.19
C LEU A 157 -12.68 -4.27 7.87
N LEU A 158 -12.42 -5.21 8.79
CA LEU A 158 -11.54 -6.34 8.49
C LEU A 158 -12.12 -7.25 7.41
N ALA A 159 -13.44 -7.44 7.39
CA ALA A 159 -14.15 -8.23 6.39
C ALA A 159 -14.09 -7.58 5.00
N GLY A 160 -14.23 -6.24 4.90
CA GLY A 160 -14.13 -5.52 3.63
C GLY A 160 -12.74 -5.52 2.97
N LEU A 161 -11.73 -6.10 3.62
CA LEU A 161 -10.38 -6.29 3.07
C LEU A 161 -10.14 -7.74 2.59
N ARG A 162 -11.06 -8.67 2.87
CA ARG A 162 -11.05 -10.03 2.30
C ARG A 162 -11.73 -10.01 0.94
#